data_AF-A0AAU9R8G6-F1
#
_entry.id   AF-A0AAU9R8G6-F1
#
_cell.length_a   1.000
_cell.length_b   1.000
_cell.length_c   1.000
_cell.angle_alpha   90.00
_cell.angle_beta   90.00
_cell.angle_gamma   90.00
#
_symmetry.space_group_name_H-M   'P 1'
#
loop_
_entity.id
_entity.type
_entity.pdbx_description
1 polymer ?
#
loop_
_entity_poly.entity_id
_entity_poly.type
_entity_poly.pdbx_seq_one_letter_code
_entity_poly.pdbx_strand_id
1 'polypeptide(L)'
;MPKDWNMKYDFCVESLESNPHSKSATSIKGLVIASTKNAAFNTINVEGIAKTILNERKTSHVFDAPRICEDIFTKIKKAKSPIRDENIII
;
A
#
# COMPACT_ATOMS: atom_id res chain seq x y z
N MET A 1 18.19 -5.72 -13.30
CA MET A 1 16.98 -5.65 -12.46
C MET A 1 17.24 -6.46 -11.20
N PRO A 2 17.02 -5.93 -9.99
CA PRO A 2 17.27 -6.68 -8.76
C PRO A 2 16.31 -7.87 -8.67
N LYS A 3 16.82 -9.00 -8.19
CA LYS A 3 16.27 -10.35 -8.40
C LYS A 3 15.69 -10.92 -7.10
N ASP A 4 14.84 -10.15 -6.44
CA ASP A 4 14.19 -10.55 -5.18
C ASP A 4 12.68 -10.30 -5.24
N TRP A 5 11.98 -10.85 -6.23
CA TRP A 5 10.52 -10.92 -6.17
C TRP A 5 10.15 -12.21 -5.45
N ASN A 6 10.26 -12.21 -4.12
CA ASN A 6 9.57 -13.22 -3.30
C ASN A 6 8.07 -12.90 -3.31
N MET A 7 7.46 -12.95 -4.49
CA MET A 7 6.06 -12.69 -4.72
C MET A 7 5.29 -13.80 -4.01
N LYS A 8 4.67 -13.48 -2.89
CA LYS A 8 3.82 -14.41 -2.13
C LYS A 8 2.57 -14.66 -2.95
N TYR A 9 2.59 -15.74 -3.75
CA TYR A 9 1.49 -16.10 -4.63
C TYR A 9 0.19 -16.29 -3.85
N ASP A 10 0.24 -17.01 -2.73
CA ASP A 10 -0.93 -17.24 -1.88
C ASP A 10 -1.52 -15.91 -1.37
N PHE A 11 -0.67 -15.00 -0.89
CA PHE A 11 -1.09 -13.65 -0.51
C PHE A 11 -1.73 -12.87 -1.67
N CYS A 12 -1.19 -13.02 -2.89
CA CYS A 12 -1.75 -12.38 -4.07
C CYS A 12 -3.16 -12.91 -4.38
N VAL A 13 -3.32 -14.23 -4.40
CA VAL A 13 -4.61 -14.88 -4.63
C VAL A 13 -5.62 -14.49 -3.55
N GLU A 14 -5.26 -14.61 -2.28
CA GLU A 14 -6.13 -14.23 -1.15
C GLU A 14 -6.52 -12.75 -1.19
N SER A 15 -5.60 -11.84 -1.51
CA SER A 15 -5.91 -10.42 -1.63
C SER A 15 -6.86 -10.13 -2.80
N LEU A 16 -6.78 -10.87 -3.90
CA LEU A 16 -7.67 -10.71 -5.05
C LEU A 16 -9.04 -11.34 -4.76
N GLU A 17 -9.08 -12.49 -4.12
CA GLU A 17 -10.30 -13.20 -3.74
C GLU A 17 -11.04 -12.57 -2.55
N SER A 18 -10.38 -11.76 -1.73
CA SER A 18 -11.06 -11.00 -0.67
C SER A 18 -11.63 -9.66 -1.18
N ASN A 19 -11.14 -9.15 -2.30
CA ASN A 19 -11.51 -7.83 -2.81
C ASN A 19 -12.67 -7.93 -3.84
N PRO A 20 -13.87 -7.38 -3.54
CA PRO A 20 -15.03 -7.48 -4.45
C PRO A 20 -14.80 -6.87 -5.83
N HIS A 21 -14.06 -5.75 -5.92
CA HIS A 21 -13.73 -5.12 -7.19
C HIS A 21 -12.82 -6.00 -8.05
N SER A 22 -11.90 -6.73 -7.42
CA SER A 22 -11.03 -7.68 -8.10
C SER A 22 -11.84 -8.87 -8.64
N LYS A 23 -12.79 -9.41 -7.86
CA LYS A 23 -13.72 -10.46 -8.35
C LYS A 23 -14.56 -10.03 -9.55
N SER A 24 -15.00 -8.77 -9.56
CA SER A 24 -15.80 -8.22 -10.66
C SER A 24 -14.99 -7.85 -11.91
N ALA A 25 -13.65 -7.88 -11.84
CA ALA A 25 -12.81 -7.46 -12.94
C ALA A 25 -12.80 -8.50 -14.08
N THR A 26 -13.18 -8.05 -15.28
CA THR A 26 -13.23 -8.90 -16.49
C THR A 26 -11.96 -8.79 -17.35
N SER A 27 -10.96 -8.03 -16.91
CA SER A 27 -9.71 -7.82 -17.64
C SER A 27 -8.52 -7.69 -16.68
N ILE A 28 -7.34 -8.03 -17.18
CA ILE A 28 -6.07 -7.84 -16.43
C ILE A 28 -5.91 -6.37 -16.04
N LYS A 29 -6.24 -5.43 -16.92
CA LYS A 29 -6.22 -3.99 -16.61
C LYS A 29 -7.15 -3.65 -15.44
N GLY A 30 -8.35 -4.24 -15.40
CA GLY A 30 -9.28 -4.09 -14.28
C GLY A 30 -8.73 -4.65 -12.97
N LEU A 31 -8.14 -5.85 -13.00
CA LEU A 31 -7.51 -6.48 -11.83
C LEU A 31 -6.36 -5.64 -11.28
N VAL A 32 -5.53 -5.12 -12.16
CA VAL A 32 -4.39 -4.27 -11.80
C VAL A 32 -4.87 -2.97 -11.14
N ILE A 33 -5.92 -2.33 -11.67
CA ILE A 33 -6.52 -1.13 -11.06
C ILE A 33 -7.10 -1.47 -9.68
N ALA A 34 -7.86 -2.56 -9.55
CA ALA A 34 -8.45 -2.98 -8.29
C ALA A 34 -7.39 -3.30 -7.22
N SER A 35 -6.33 -4.02 -7.62
CA SER A 35 -5.19 -4.36 -6.74
C SER A 35 -4.47 -3.11 -6.26
N THR A 36 -4.24 -2.14 -7.16
CA THR A 36 -3.55 -0.90 -6.82
C THR A 36 -4.37 -0.06 -5.84
N LYS A 37 -5.69 0.03 -6.04
CA LYS A 37 -6.60 0.70 -5.09
C LYS A 37 -6.61 0.00 -3.73
N ASN A 38 -6.62 -1.34 -3.71
CA ASN A 38 -6.56 -2.13 -2.48
C ASN A 38 -5.27 -1.85 -1.69
N ALA A 39 -4.13 -1.84 -2.38
CA ALA A 39 -2.84 -1.52 -1.79
C ALA A 39 -2.78 -0.08 -1.25
N ALA A 40 -3.32 0.89 -1.99
CA ALA A 40 -3.39 2.29 -1.55
C ALA A 40 -4.25 2.44 -0.27
N PHE A 41 -5.43 1.82 -0.23
CA PHE A 41 -6.30 1.85 0.95
C PHE A 41 -5.62 1.25 2.19
N ASN A 42 -5.00 0.08 2.05
CA ASN A 42 -4.27 -0.56 3.15
C ASN A 42 -3.09 0.30 3.63
N THR A 43 -2.41 0.99 2.71
CA THR A 43 -1.32 1.92 3.04
C THR A 43 -1.81 3.10 3.89
N ILE A 44 -2.95 3.71 3.52
CA ILE A 44 -3.58 4.80 4.30
C ILE A 44 -3.92 4.32 5.71
N ASN A 45 -4.47 3.12 5.85
CA ASN A 45 -4.82 2.55 7.15
C ASN A 45 -3.57 2.38 8.05
N VAL A 46 -2.48 1.83 7.51
CA VAL A 46 -1.22 1.65 8.25
C VAL A 46 -0.59 3.01 8.60
N GLU A 47 -0.65 4.00 7.71
CA GLU A 47 -0.19 5.37 8.00
C GLU A 47 -0.96 5.98 9.19
N GLY A 48 -2.28 5.80 9.25
CA GLY A 48 -3.10 6.24 10.37
C GLY A 48 -2.65 5.62 11.70
N ILE A 49 -2.40 4.31 11.71
CA ILE A 49 -1.90 3.60 12.90
C ILE A 49 -0.53 4.12 13.32
N ALA A 50 0.40 4.30 12.38
CA ALA A 50 1.73 4.83 12.67
C ALA A 50 1.67 6.24 13.30
N LYS A 51 0.80 7.10 12.77
CA LYS A 51 0.53 8.45 13.32
C LYS A 51 -0.05 8.40 14.73
N THR A 52 -1.02 7.52 14.97
CA THR A 52 -1.59 7.33 16.31
C THR A 52 -0.51 6.92 17.32
N ILE A 53 0.34 5.94 16.97
CA ILE A 53 1.44 5.50 17.84
C ILE A 53 2.41 6.65 18.16
N LEU A 54 2.76 7.45 17.16
CA LEU A 54 3.63 8.62 17.32
C LEU A 54 3.01 9.71 18.20
N ASN A 55 1.70 9.92 18.11
CA ASN A 55 0.99 10.95 18.87
C ASN A 55 0.73 10.56 20.32
N GLU A 56 0.44 9.28 20.59
CA GLU A 56 0.09 8.77 21.92
C GLU A 56 1.29 8.56 22.85
N ARG A 57 2.46 8.24 22.30
CA ARG A 57 3.67 8.01 23.10
C ARG A 57 4.66 9.12 22.76
N LYS A 58 4.89 10.08 23.65
CA LYS A 58 5.77 11.23 23.39
C LYS A 58 7.23 11.03 23.84
N THR A 59 7.57 9.94 24.53
CA THR A 59 8.87 9.81 25.21
C THR A 59 9.41 8.37 25.23
N SER A 60 10.19 7.97 24.23
CA SER A 60 11.19 6.89 24.28
C SER A 60 11.96 6.81 22.95
N HIS A 61 13.15 6.21 22.93
CA HIS A 61 13.96 5.94 21.72
C HIS A 61 13.33 4.91 20.75
N VAL A 62 12.02 4.64 20.83
CA VAL A 62 11.28 3.64 20.04
C VAL A 62 10.66 4.25 18.76
N PHE A 63 10.92 5.52 18.45
CA PHE A 63 10.26 6.25 17.35
C PHE A 63 10.91 6.15 15.98
N ASP A 64 12.06 5.50 15.84
CA ASP A 64 12.74 5.44 14.55
C ASP A 64 11.92 4.64 13.53
N ALA A 65 11.32 3.51 13.94
CA ALA A 65 10.51 2.70 13.02
C ALA A 65 9.21 3.39 12.55
N PRO A 66 8.36 3.97 13.42
CA PRO A 66 7.19 4.73 12.96
C PRO A 66 7.53 5.96 12.12
N ARG A 67 8.63 6.68 12.42
CA ARG A 67 9.10 7.81 11.59
C ARG A 67 9.56 7.36 10.21
N ILE A 68 10.30 6.26 10.14
CA ILE A 68 10.69 5.64 8.86
C ILE A 68 9.45 5.27 8.05
N CYS A 69 8.39 4.75 8.70
CA CYS A 69 7.12 4.49 8.02
C CYS A 69 6.49 5.76 7.44
N GLU A 70 6.43 6.87 8.19
CA GLU A 70 5.91 8.15 7.66
C GLU A 70 6.70 8.67 6.45
N ASP A 71 8.03 8.56 6.49
CA ASP A 71 8.90 8.95 5.38
C ASP A 71 8.64 8.07 4.13
N ILE A 72 8.46 6.76 4.33
CA ILE A 72 8.12 5.82 3.26
C ILE A 72 6.75 6.16 2.67
N PHE A 73 5.73 6.41 3.49
CA PHE A 73 4.39 6.77 3.00
C PHE A 73 4.39 8.09 2.23
N THR A 74 5.16 9.08 2.68
CA THR A 74 5.33 10.35 1.97
C THR A 74 5.98 10.14 0.59
N LYS A 75 6.95 9.23 0.48
CA LYS A 75 7.58 8.87 -0.81
C LYS A 75 6.61 8.12 -1.72
N ILE A 76 5.81 7.19 -1.18
CA ILE A 76 4.80 6.45 -1.94
C ILE A 76 3.74 7.40 -2.53
N LYS A 77 3.25 8.38 -1.75
CA LYS A 77 2.30 9.40 -2.23
C LYS A 77 2.84 10.26 -3.37
N LYS A 78 4.16 10.45 -3.44
CA LYS A 78 4.84 11.22 -4.49
C LYS A 78 5.23 10.36 -5.69
N ALA A 79 5.16 9.04 -5.58
CA ALA A 79 5.50 8.13 -6.66
C ALA A 79 4.41 8.14 -7.73
N LYS A 80 4.81 8.22 -9.00
CA LYS A 80 3.88 8.10 -10.13
C LYS A 80 3.48 6.64 -10.32
N SER A 81 2.21 6.40 -10.61
CA SER A 81 1.70 5.08 -10.94
C SER A 81 2.41 4.52 -12.18
N PRO A 82 2.92 3.29 -12.15
CA PRO A 82 3.47 2.66 -13.35
C PRO A 82 2.40 2.23 -14.37
N ILE A 83 1.11 2.44 -14.08
CA ILE A 83 0.01 1.75 -14.78
C ILE A 83 -0.95 2.73 -15.49
N ARG A 84 -0.97 4.02 -15.15
CA ARG A 84 -1.73 5.02 -15.91
C ARG A 84 -1.13 6.43 -15.82
N ASP A 85 -1.31 7.19 -16.89
CA ASP A 85 -1.36 8.66 -16.97
C ASP A 85 -2.51 9.30 -16.14
N GLU A 86 -3.03 8.60 -15.13
CA GLU A 86 -4.04 9.10 -14.20
C GLU A 86 -3.46 9.05 -12.80
N ASN A 87 -3.48 10.22 -12.15
CA ASN A 87 -3.05 10.39 -10.77
C ASN A 87 -3.79 9.37 -9.89
N ILE A 88 -3.05 8.45 -9.28
CA ILE A 88 -3.55 7.77 -8.09
C ILE A 88 -3.57 8.84 -7.01
N ILE A 89 -4.73 9.46 -6.81
CA ILE A 89 -4.99 10.27 -5.64
C ILE A 89 -5.10 9.27 -4.48
N ILE A 90 -4.06 9.24 -3.64
CA ILE A 90 -4.07 8.62 -2.31
C ILE A 90 -4.60 9.66 -1.32
#